data_AF-F9USQ3-F1
#
_entry.id   AF-F9USQ3-F1
#
_cell.length_a   1.000
_cell.length_b   1.000
_cell.length_c   1.000
_cell.angle_alpha   90.00
_cell.angle_beta   90.00
_cell.angle_gamma   90.00
#
_symmetry.space_group_name_H-M   'P 1'
#
loop_
_entity.id
_entity.type
_entity.pdbx_description
1 polymer ?
#
loop_
_entity_poly.entity_id
_entity_poly.type
_entity_poly.pdbx_seq_one_letter_code
_entity_poly.pdbx_strand_id
1 'polypeptide(L)'
;MVNLTGAQTLAASYQVVKRGGRLVSVNGVPDKKQAAALGITAVYALGDLSEDARKAILDLYQQGQLTVTVSKAYPFTLAAVKQAHLDFEQGGNQGKRVIVFDQETTNV
;
A
#
# COMPACT_ATOMS: atom_id res chain seq x y z
N MET A 1 2.44 9.26 -10.41
CA MET A 1 3.44 8.33 -9.85
C MET A 1 3.13 8.11 -8.37
N VAL A 2 3.25 6.86 -7.90
CA VAL A 2 3.08 6.50 -6.48
C VAL A 2 4.40 5.91 -5.99
N ASN A 3 4.99 6.46 -4.93
CA ASN A 3 6.23 5.98 -4.33
C ASN A 3 5.92 5.15 -3.06
N LEU A 4 6.32 3.88 -3.09
CA LEU A 4 6.16 2.91 -1.99
C LEU A 4 7.47 2.25 -1.57
N THR A 5 8.62 2.70 -2.10
CA THR A 5 9.91 2.00 -1.98
C THR A 5 10.97 2.79 -1.21
N GLY A 6 10.69 4.05 -0.84
CA GLY A 6 11.55 4.86 0.04
C GLY A 6 12.25 6.03 -0.62
N ALA A 7 13.12 6.69 0.15
CA ALA A 7 13.65 8.03 -0.13
C ALA A 7 14.48 8.13 -1.42
N GLN A 8 15.31 7.13 -1.73
CA GLN A 8 16.12 7.15 -2.95
C GLN A 8 15.26 7.10 -4.21
N THR A 9 14.24 6.22 -4.24
CA THR A 9 13.30 6.17 -5.36
C THR A 9 12.45 7.44 -5.39
N LEU A 10 12.10 8.02 -4.23
CA LEU A 10 11.35 9.28 -4.17
C LEU A 10 12.14 10.42 -4.82
N ALA A 11 13.44 10.55 -4.54
CA ALA A 11 14.29 11.55 -5.18
C ALA A 11 14.34 11.36 -6.72
N ALA A 12 14.46 10.12 -7.19
CA ALA A 12 14.42 9.81 -8.62
C ALA A 12 13.01 9.97 -9.25
N SER A 13 11.95 10.04 -8.45
CA SER A 13 10.57 10.11 -8.92
C SER A 13 10.23 11.46 -9.54
N TYR A 14 10.87 12.55 -9.11
CA TYR A 14 10.53 13.91 -9.55
C TYR A 14 10.74 14.12 -11.05
N GLN A 15 11.84 13.59 -11.60
CA GLN A 15 12.21 13.79 -13.00
C GLN A 15 11.36 12.98 -14.00
N VAL A 16 10.69 11.91 -13.54
CA VAL A 16 9.90 11.02 -14.42
C VAL A 16 8.42 11.38 -14.47
N VAL A 17 7.95 12.26 -13.57
CA VAL A 17 6.58 12.77 -13.60
C VAL A 17 6.48 13.89 -14.63
N LYS A 18 5.61 13.71 -15.63
CA LYS A 18 5.33 14.73 -16.64
C LYS A 18 4.78 16.00 -15.98
N ARG A 19 5.05 17.17 -16.58
CA ARG A 19 4.42 18.46 -16.20
C ARG A 19 2.91 18.32 -16.07
N GLY A 20 2.33 18.91 -15.03
CA GLY A 20 0.93 18.76 -14.63
C GLY A 20 0.59 17.46 -13.91
N GLY A 21 1.54 16.51 -13.82
CA GLY A 21 1.36 15.23 -13.15
C GLY A 21 1.42 15.32 -11.62
N ARG A 22 1.09 14.20 -10.98
CA ARG A 22 1.06 14.05 -9.51
C ARG A 22 2.04 12.99 -9.01
N LEU A 23 2.82 13.35 -8.01
CA LEU A 23 3.66 12.46 -7.21
C LEU A 23 3.00 12.23 -5.84
N VAL A 24 2.65 11.00 -5.53
CA VAL A 24 2.11 10.62 -4.21
C VAL A 24 3.13 9.73 -3.51
N SER A 25 3.46 10.02 -2.26
CA SER A 25 4.42 9.25 -1.47
C SER A 25 3.81 8.86 -0.13
N VAL A 26 4.03 7.62 0.30
CA VAL A 26 3.62 7.12 1.63
C VAL A 26 4.82 6.87 2.56
N ASN A 27 6.02 6.68 2.00
CA ASN A 27 7.24 6.33 2.74
C ASN A 27 8.17 7.54 2.99
N GLY A 28 7.83 8.72 2.50
CA GLY A 28 8.63 9.92 2.72
C GLY A 28 7.89 11.19 2.32
N VAL A 29 8.10 12.27 3.07
CA VAL A 29 7.46 13.57 2.80
C VAL A 29 8.11 14.19 1.55
N PRO A 30 7.35 14.46 0.47
CA PRO A 30 7.92 15.05 -0.72
C PRO A 30 8.17 16.56 -0.56
N ASP A 31 9.24 17.06 -1.19
CA ASP A 31 9.55 18.48 -1.31
C ASP A 31 8.58 19.16 -2.30
N LYS A 32 7.66 19.95 -1.75
CA LYS A 32 6.67 20.70 -2.52
C LYS A 32 7.31 21.80 -3.38
N LYS A 33 8.42 22.39 -2.97
CA LYS A 33 9.11 23.45 -3.75
C LYS A 33 9.75 22.85 -5.00
N GLN A 34 10.44 21.71 -4.85
CA GLN A 34 11.00 20.97 -5.97
C GLN A 34 9.90 20.55 -6.96
N ALA A 35 8.78 20.03 -6.45
CA ALA A 35 7.63 19.67 -7.27
C ALA A 35 7.09 20.86 -8.08
N ALA A 36 6.90 22.01 -7.43
CA ALA A 36 6.42 23.22 -8.08
C ALA A 36 7.38 23.73 -9.17
N ALA A 37 8.69 23.70 -8.93
CA ALA A 37 9.70 24.10 -9.90
C ALA A 37 9.65 23.23 -11.18
N LEU A 38 9.33 21.94 -11.03
CA LEU A 38 9.15 21.01 -12.15
C LEU A 38 7.74 21.09 -12.77
N GLY A 39 6.85 21.89 -12.21
CA GLY A 39 5.46 22.02 -12.66
C GLY A 39 4.63 20.76 -12.38
N ILE A 40 4.90 20.07 -11.28
CA ILE A 40 4.14 18.89 -10.82
C ILE A 40 3.58 19.12 -9.42
N THR A 41 2.57 18.33 -9.03
CA THR A 41 2.03 18.34 -7.67
C THR A 41 2.61 17.17 -6.86
N ALA A 42 3.08 17.42 -5.64
CA ALA A 42 3.54 16.36 -4.75
C ALA A 42 2.78 16.34 -3.41
N VAL A 43 2.35 15.15 -3.00
CA VAL A 43 1.51 14.93 -1.82
C VAL A 43 2.04 13.77 -1.00
N TYR A 44 2.14 13.96 0.31
CA TYR A 44 2.31 12.89 1.28
C TYR A 44 0.94 12.30 1.63
N ALA A 45 0.77 10.99 1.52
CA ALA A 45 -0.49 10.31 1.82
C ALA A 45 -0.29 9.35 3.00
N LEU A 46 -1.17 9.46 4.01
CA LEU A 46 -1.20 8.61 5.20
C LEU A 46 -2.31 7.54 5.15
N GLY A 47 -2.85 7.30 3.96
CA GLY A 47 -4.08 6.53 3.78
C GLY A 47 -5.33 7.39 4.03
N ASP A 48 -6.40 7.08 3.33
CA ASP A 48 -7.73 7.65 3.56
C ASP A 48 -8.58 6.56 4.21
N LEU A 49 -9.00 6.80 5.44
CA LEU A 49 -9.80 5.88 6.25
C LEU A 49 -11.26 6.36 6.36
N SER A 50 -11.68 7.31 5.52
CA SER A 50 -13.07 7.77 5.47
C SER A 50 -14.01 6.64 5.03
N GLU A 51 -15.27 6.73 5.47
CA GLU A 51 -16.32 5.80 5.03
C GLU A 51 -16.53 5.85 3.52
N ASP A 52 -16.38 7.01 2.89
CA ASP A 52 -16.47 7.17 1.43
C ASP A 52 -15.38 6.37 0.71
N ALA A 53 -14.12 6.49 1.15
CA ALA A 53 -13.01 5.72 0.59
C ALA A 53 -13.22 4.21 0.79
N ARG A 54 -13.67 3.81 1.97
CA ARG A 54 -13.96 2.40 2.29
C ARG A 54 -15.07 1.84 1.41
N LYS A 55 -16.18 2.56 1.27
CA LYS A 55 -17.30 2.17 0.42
C LYS A 55 -16.86 2.03 -1.05
N ALA A 56 -16.15 3.01 -1.57
CA ALA A 56 -15.66 2.98 -2.94
C ALA A 56 -14.76 1.75 -3.22
N ILE A 57 -13.87 1.39 -2.28
CA ILE A 57 -13.02 0.21 -2.42
C ILE A 57 -13.84 -1.08 -2.39
N LEU A 58 -14.86 -1.18 -1.53
CA LEU A 58 -15.74 -2.34 -1.47
C LEU A 58 -16.58 -2.48 -2.75
N ASP A 59 -17.09 -1.38 -3.28
CA ASP A 59 -17.86 -1.36 -4.53
C ASP A 59 -17.00 -1.88 -5.70
N LEU A 60 -15.74 -1.43 -5.81
CA LEU A 60 -14.80 -1.92 -6.82
C LEU A 60 -14.53 -3.43 -6.70
N TYR A 61 -14.41 -3.93 -5.46
CA TYR A 61 -14.21 -5.34 -5.20
C TYR A 61 -15.45 -6.17 -5.58
N GLN A 62 -16.64 -5.75 -5.15
CA GLN A 62 -17.91 -6.43 -5.45
C GLN A 62 -18.23 -6.47 -6.95
N GLN A 63 -17.84 -5.42 -7.68
CA GLN A 63 -18.00 -5.34 -9.14
C GLN A 63 -16.94 -6.12 -9.93
N GLY A 64 -15.98 -6.77 -9.25
CA GLY A 64 -14.89 -7.51 -9.89
C GLY A 64 -13.83 -6.62 -10.57
N GLN A 65 -13.81 -5.32 -10.29
CA GLN A 65 -12.84 -4.36 -10.83
C GLN A 65 -11.56 -4.30 -9.98
N LEU A 66 -11.63 -4.77 -8.74
CA LEU A 66 -10.50 -4.91 -7.83
C LEU A 66 -10.37 -6.37 -7.38
N THR A 67 -9.21 -6.97 -7.62
CA THR A 67 -8.87 -8.31 -7.12
C THR A 67 -7.90 -8.22 -5.95
N VAL A 68 -8.22 -8.89 -4.85
CA VAL A 68 -7.32 -9.03 -3.70
C VAL A 68 -6.50 -10.31 -3.86
N THR A 69 -5.23 -10.16 -4.21
CA THR A 69 -4.30 -11.30 -4.29
C THR A 69 -3.71 -11.61 -2.93
N VAL A 70 -4.11 -12.73 -2.31
CA VAL A 70 -3.45 -13.28 -1.11
C VAL A 70 -2.32 -14.20 -1.57
N SER A 71 -1.08 -13.81 -1.30
CA SER A 71 0.11 -14.56 -1.73
C SER A 71 0.53 -15.64 -0.73
N LYS A 72 0.23 -15.45 0.56
CA LYS A 72 0.50 -16.45 1.61
C LYS A 72 -0.41 -16.23 2.81
N ALA A 73 -0.90 -17.33 3.39
CA ALA A 73 -1.67 -17.33 4.62
C ALA A 73 -0.88 -18.06 5.72
N TYR A 74 -0.91 -17.52 6.93
CA TYR A 74 -0.24 -18.07 8.11
C TYR A 74 -1.28 -18.29 9.21
N PRO A 75 -1.28 -19.43 9.93
CA PRO A 75 -2.16 -19.60 11.07
C PRO A 75 -1.75 -18.65 12.21
N PHE A 76 -2.69 -18.31 13.08
CA PHE A 76 -2.41 -17.48 14.25
C PHE A 76 -1.72 -18.27 15.37
N THR A 77 -0.48 -18.70 15.13
CA THR A 77 0.41 -19.29 16.14
C THR A 77 1.66 -18.44 16.28
N LEU A 78 2.29 -18.45 17.46
CA LEU A 78 3.51 -17.68 17.71
C LEU A 78 4.62 -17.99 16.67
N ALA A 79 4.79 -19.26 16.33
CA ALA A 79 5.79 -19.69 15.35
C ALA A 79 5.46 -19.16 13.95
N ALA A 80 4.20 -19.25 13.52
CA ALA A 80 3.78 -18.80 12.20
C ALA A 80 3.80 -17.28 12.05
N VAL A 81 3.45 -16.52 13.09
CA VAL A 81 3.55 -15.05 13.09
C VAL A 81 5.00 -14.60 12.99
N LYS A 82 5.92 -15.24 13.74
CA LYS A 82 7.36 -14.98 13.61
C LYS A 82 7.85 -15.28 12.19
N GLN A 83 7.43 -16.41 11.61
CA GLN A 83 7.81 -16.76 10.24
C GLN A 83 7.24 -15.75 9.22
N ALA A 84 6.00 -15.28 9.40
CA ALA A 84 5.39 -14.29 8.53
C ALA A 84 6.20 -12.98 8.49
N HIS A 85 6.73 -12.56 9.64
CA HIS A 85 7.61 -11.40 9.73
C HIS A 85 8.96 -11.63 9.04
N LEU A 86 9.63 -12.75 9.32
CA LEU A 86 10.90 -13.09 8.66
C LEU A 86 10.77 -13.16 7.14
N ASP A 87 9.71 -13.80 6.65
CA ASP A 87 9.44 -13.85 5.21
C ASP A 87 9.26 -12.43 4.63
N PHE A 88 8.71 -11.48 5.41
CA PHE A 88 8.42 -10.10 4.96
C PHE A 88 9.70 -9.30 4.82
N GLU A 89 10.67 -9.52 5.70
CA GLU A 89 11.98 -8.89 5.65
C GLU A 89 12.83 -9.39 4.46
N GLN A 90 12.58 -10.61 3.97
CA GLN A 90 13.34 -11.20 2.85
C GLN A 90 13.08 -10.55 1.48
N GLY A 91 12.06 -9.70 1.32
CA GLY A 91 11.86 -8.95 0.07
C GLY A 91 10.42 -8.49 -0.20
N GLY A 92 10.23 -7.93 -1.39
CA GLY A 92 8.94 -7.38 -1.82
C GLY A 92 7.82 -8.42 -1.89
N ASN A 93 6.60 -8.00 -1.54
CA ASN A 93 5.42 -8.86 -1.59
C ASN A 93 4.72 -8.76 -2.95
N GLN A 94 4.42 -9.91 -3.58
CA GLN A 94 3.60 -10.00 -4.80
C GLN A 94 2.10 -10.15 -4.49
N GLY A 95 1.65 -9.60 -3.37
CA GLY A 95 0.29 -9.76 -2.86
C GLY A 95 0.21 -9.53 -1.35
N LYS A 96 -0.96 -9.76 -0.77
CA LYS A 96 -1.17 -9.68 0.68
C LYS A 96 -0.73 -10.97 1.35
N ARG A 97 -0.01 -10.83 2.45
CA ARG A 97 0.26 -11.91 3.39
C ARG A 97 -0.66 -11.74 4.58
N VAL A 98 -1.39 -12.78 4.94
CA VAL A 98 -2.46 -12.69 5.93
C VAL A 98 -2.20 -13.66 7.08
N ILE A 99 -2.54 -13.21 8.30
CA ILE A 99 -2.62 -14.07 9.46
C ILE A 99 -4.09 -14.47 9.60
N VAL A 100 -4.35 -15.77 9.56
CA VAL A 100 -5.69 -16.35 9.71
C VAL A 100 -5.86 -16.71 11.17
N PHE A 101 -6.79 -16.01 11.81
CA PHE A 101 -7.29 -16.39 13.13
C PHE A 101 -8.25 -17.56 12.91
N ASP A 102 -8.11 -18.61 13.71
CA ASP A 102 -9.10 -19.68 13.70
C ASP A 102 -10.46 -19.03 13.91
N GLN A 103 -11.40 -19.34 13.01
CA GLN A 103 -12.78 -18.96 13.20
C GLN A 103 -13.20 -19.61 14.52
N GLU A 104 -13.59 -18.82 15.53
CA GLU A 104 -14.52 -19.35 16.50
C GLU A 104 -15.65 -19.97 15.68
N THR A 105 -15.90 -21.26 15.90
CA THR A 105 -17.07 -21.96 15.39
C THR A 105 -18.25 -21.10 15.83
N THR A 106 -18.76 -20.27 14.92
CA THR A 106 -19.98 -19.52 15.16
C THR A 106 -21.06 -20.57 15.02
N ASN A 107 -21.25 -21.35 16.09
CA ASN A 107 -22.45 -22.15 16.29
C ASN A 107 -23.59 -21.14 16.42
N VAL A 108 -24.23 -20.83 15.28
CA VAL A 108 -25.57 -20.26 15.20
C VAL A 108 -26.47 -21.33 14.63
#